data_AF-A0A7V1D4E6-F1
#
_entry.id   AF-A0A7V1D4E6-F1
#
_cell.length_a   1.000
_cell.length_b   1.000
_cell.length_c   1.000
_cell.angle_alpha   90.00
_cell.angle_beta   90.00
_cell.angle_gamma   90.00
#
_symmetry.space_group_name_H-M   'P 1'
#
loop_
_entity.id
_entity.type
_entity.pdbx_description
1 polymer ?
#
loop_
_entity_poly.entity_id
_entity_poly.type
_entity_poly.pdbx_seq_one_letter_code
_entity_poly.pdbx_strand_id
1 'polypeptide(L)'
;MEEHYNPAQIEQQAQEYWDTNQSFIAVDDSEAEKFYCLSMFPYPSGRLHMGHVRNYTIGDVISRYQRMLGKNVLQPMGWDAFGLPAENAAIKNNVPPAKWTYENIDYMRDQLKELGFGYDWSRELATCHPDYYKWEQWLFTRLFEKGMVYKQTAPVNWCPNDMTVLANEQVID
;
A
#
# COMPACT_ATOMS: atom_id res chain seq x y z
N MET A 1 -36.55 -2.40 -7.54
CA MET A 1 -35.58 -3.12 -8.40
C MET A 1 -35.88 -2.65 -9.82
N GLU A 2 -34.95 -1.93 -10.43
CA GLU A 2 -35.09 -1.49 -11.82
C GLU A 2 -34.89 -2.67 -12.78
N GLU A 3 -35.43 -2.56 -13.99
CA GLU A 3 -35.35 -3.62 -15.02
C GLU A 3 -33.93 -3.75 -15.60
N HIS A 4 -33.15 -2.67 -15.59
CA HIS A 4 -31.77 -2.64 -16.08
C HIS A 4 -30.78 -2.43 -14.95
N TYR A 5 -29.69 -3.20 -14.96
CA TYR A 5 -28.59 -3.05 -14.03
C TYR A 5 -27.77 -1.79 -14.37
N ASN A 6 -27.71 -0.84 -13.42
CA ASN A 6 -26.90 0.36 -13.53
C ASN A 6 -25.73 0.31 -12.52
N PRO A 7 -24.54 -0.19 -12.91
CA PRO A 7 -23.40 -0.32 -11.99
C PRO A 7 -22.99 1.02 -11.41
N ALA A 8 -22.91 2.09 -12.22
CA ALA A 8 -22.42 3.39 -11.77
C ALA A 8 -23.22 3.94 -10.57
N GLN A 9 -24.55 3.81 -10.63
CA GLN A 9 -25.42 4.25 -9.53
C GLN A 9 -25.32 3.32 -8.31
N ILE A 10 -25.29 2.00 -8.51
CA ILE A 10 -25.29 1.02 -7.42
C ILE A 10 -23.96 0.99 -6.68
N GLU A 11 -22.84 1.04 -7.41
CA GLU A 11 -21.49 1.07 -6.86
C GLU A 11 -21.28 2.33 -6.02
N GLN A 12 -21.65 3.50 -6.54
CA GLN A 12 -21.56 4.76 -5.79
C GLN A 12 -22.37 4.70 -4.49
N GLN A 13 -23.64 4.27 -4.54
CA GLN A 13 -24.49 4.17 -3.35
C GLN A 13 -23.92 3.19 -2.31
N ALA A 14 -23.40 2.04 -2.74
CA ALA A 14 -22.81 1.06 -1.85
C ALA A 14 -21.53 1.58 -1.19
N GLN A 15 -20.66 2.25 -1.96
CA GLN A 15 -19.43 2.85 -1.45
C GLN A 15 -19.70 3.97 -0.44
N GLU A 16 -20.64 4.88 -0.76
CA GLU A 16 -21.08 5.94 0.16
C GLU A 16 -21.67 5.36 1.45
N TYR A 17 -22.46 4.29 1.36
CA TYR A 17 -22.97 3.60 2.52
C TYR A 17 -21.85 3.03 3.38
N TRP A 18 -20.88 2.32 2.79
CA TRP A 18 -19.78 1.72 3.54
C TRP A 18 -18.89 2.75 4.23
N ASP A 19 -18.62 3.87 3.57
CA ASP A 19 -17.83 4.98 4.13
C ASP A 19 -18.56 5.64 5.29
N THR A 20 -19.83 6.02 5.09
CA THR A 20 -20.68 6.66 6.12
C THR A 20 -20.85 5.78 7.35
N ASN A 21 -20.98 4.47 7.16
CA ASN A 21 -21.18 3.51 8.26
C ASN A 21 -19.87 2.93 8.78
N GLN A 22 -18.72 3.40 8.28
CA GLN A 22 -17.40 2.88 8.66
C GLN A 22 -17.32 1.34 8.61
N SER A 23 -17.96 0.74 7.59
CA SER A 23 -18.32 -0.69 7.55
C SER A 23 -17.14 -1.66 7.62
N PHE A 24 -15.92 -1.17 7.33
CA PHE A 24 -14.71 -1.99 7.25
C PHE A 24 -13.69 -1.70 8.35
N ILE A 25 -13.95 -0.77 9.26
CA ILE A 25 -13.04 -0.50 10.38
C ILE A 25 -12.92 -1.75 11.26
N ALA A 26 -11.69 -2.09 11.64
CA ALA A 26 -11.39 -3.14 12.60
C ALA A 26 -11.36 -2.56 14.03
N VAL A 27 -12.06 -3.21 14.96
CA VAL A 27 -12.20 -2.74 16.35
C VAL A 27 -11.15 -3.41 17.23
N ASP A 28 -10.26 -2.65 17.88
CA ASP A 28 -9.13 -3.23 18.64
C ASP A 28 -9.58 -4.10 19.84
N ASP A 29 -10.60 -3.67 20.58
CA ASP A 29 -11.12 -4.36 21.77
C ASP A 29 -12.36 -5.24 21.48
N SER A 30 -12.38 -5.90 20.31
CA SER A 30 -13.48 -6.80 19.94
C SER A 30 -13.35 -8.16 20.64
N GLU A 31 -14.47 -8.67 21.17
CA GLU A 31 -14.58 -10.06 21.65
C GLU A 31 -14.65 -11.11 20.51
N ALA A 32 -14.83 -10.65 19.27
CA ALA A 32 -14.88 -11.55 18.11
C ALA A 32 -13.48 -12.09 17.75
N GLU A 33 -13.44 -13.27 17.13
CA GLU A 33 -12.18 -13.85 16.65
C GLU A 33 -11.51 -12.90 15.64
N LYS A 34 -10.23 -12.60 15.84
CA LYS A 34 -9.47 -11.70 14.95
C LYS A 34 -9.07 -12.38 13.64
N PHE A 35 -9.05 -11.62 12.55
CA PHE A 35 -8.46 -12.04 11.28
C PHE A 35 -7.72 -10.86 10.64
N TYR A 36 -6.45 -11.05 10.27
CA TYR A 36 -5.67 -10.04 9.55
C TYR A 36 -5.41 -10.55 8.13
N CYS A 37 -6.06 -9.93 7.14
CA CYS A 37 -5.83 -10.18 5.74
C CYS A 37 -4.95 -9.07 5.15
N LEU A 38 -3.77 -9.43 4.64
CA LEU A 38 -2.80 -8.47 4.11
C LEU A 38 -2.46 -8.81 2.66
N SER A 39 -2.74 -7.87 1.76
CA SER A 39 -2.16 -7.83 0.42
C SER A 39 -0.89 -6.98 0.46
N MET A 40 0.12 -7.33 -0.34
CA MET A 40 1.29 -6.46 -0.52
C MET A 40 0.83 -5.09 -1.04
N PHE A 41 1.12 -4.02 -0.29
CA PHE A 41 0.77 -2.65 -0.65
C PHE A 41 1.53 -2.14 -1.90
N PRO A 42 0.94 -1.22 -2.70
CA PRO A 42 1.53 -0.79 -3.96
C PRO A 42 2.65 0.24 -3.80
N TYR A 43 3.57 0.24 -4.77
CA TYR A 43 4.33 1.44 -5.10
C TYR A 43 3.39 2.48 -5.72
N PRO A 44 3.44 3.77 -5.32
CA PRO A 44 2.62 4.83 -5.90
C PRO A 44 3.18 5.29 -7.25
N SER A 45 3.32 4.35 -8.20
CA SER A 45 4.10 4.56 -9.41
C SER A 45 3.32 5.23 -10.56
N GLY A 46 2.06 5.59 -10.34
CA GLY A 46 1.17 6.18 -11.33
C GLY A 46 -0.27 5.70 -11.15
N ARG A 47 -0.65 4.63 -11.86
CA ARG A 47 -2.03 4.11 -11.88
C ARG A 47 -2.07 2.61 -11.59
N LEU A 48 -3.20 2.13 -11.10
CA LEU A 48 -3.42 0.70 -10.97
C LEU A 48 -3.42 0.01 -12.35
N HIS A 49 -2.84 -1.19 -12.41
CA HIS A 49 -2.93 -2.11 -13.54
C HIS A 49 -3.64 -3.40 -13.11
N MET A 50 -4.00 -4.28 -14.04
CA MET A 50 -4.77 -5.50 -13.72
C MET A 50 -4.10 -6.45 -12.72
N GLY A 51 -2.76 -6.42 -12.60
CA GLY A 51 -2.06 -7.13 -11.53
C GLY A 51 -2.45 -6.67 -10.13
N HIS A 52 -2.65 -5.36 -9.92
CA HIS A 52 -3.13 -4.79 -8.67
C HIS A 52 -4.57 -5.22 -8.40
N VAL A 53 -5.45 -5.10 -9.41
CA VAL A 53 -6.85 -5.52 -9.29
C VAL A 53 -6.93 -6.98 -8.87
N ARG A 54 -6.19 -7.88 -9.54
CA ARG A 54 -6.14 -9.30 -9.17
C ARG A 54 -5.69 -9.50 -7.71
N ASN A 55 -4.59 -8.87 -7.30
CA ASN A 55 -4.02 -9.04 -5.97
C ASN A 55 -5.01 -8.60 -4.87
N TYR A 56 -5.63 -7.44 -5.07
CA TYR A 56 -6.49 -6.81 -4.08
C TYR A 56 -7.89 -7.41 -4.04
N THR A 57 -8.45 -7.83 -5.19
CA THR A 57 -9.72 -8.58 -5.20
C THR A 57 -9.61 -9.90 -4.45
N ILE A 58 -8.49 -10.63 -4.56
CA ILE A 58 -8.29 -11.87 -3.81
C ILE A 58 -8.30 -11.61 -2.30
N GLY A 59 -7.57 -10.59 -1.84
CA GLY A 59 -7.58 -10.17 -0.44
C GLY A 59 -8.97 -9.79 0.04
N ASP A 60 -9.69 -9.01 -0.76
CA ASP A 60 -11.03 -8.50 -0.41
C ASP A 60 -12.08 -9.62 -0.30
N VAL A 61 -12.04 -10.60 -1.20
CA VAL A 61 -12.92 -11.79 -1.13
C VAL A 61 -12.68 -12.55 0.18
N ILE A 62 -11.42 -12.77 0.56
CA ILE A 62 -11.07 -13.46 1.82
C ILE A 62 -11.56 -12.65 3.03
N SER A 63 -11.30 -11.34 3.04
CA SER A 63 -11.69 -10.48 4.17
C SER A 63 -13.21 -10.41 4.35
N ARG A 64 -13.96 -10.24 3.26
CA ARG A 64 -15.43 -10.22 3.31
C ARG A 64 -15.98 -11.57 3.76
N TYR A 65 -15.43 -12.68 3.26
CA TYR A 65 -15.77 -14.01 3.72
C TYR A 65 -15.55 -14.18 5.23
N GLN A 66 -14.38 -13.81 5.75
CA GLN A 66 -14.07 -13.93 7.18
C GLN A 66 -14.98 -13.02 8.03
N ARG A 67 -15.32 -11.82 7.55
CA ARG A 67 -16.27 -10.92 8.23
C ARG A 67 -17.66 -11.52 8.29
N MET A 68 -18.11 -12.19 7.23
CA MET A 68 -19.39 -12.93 7.19
C MET A 68 -19.40 -14.15 8.12
N LEU A 69 -18.23 -14.71 8.48
CA LEU A 69 -18.11 -15.72 9.54
C LEU A 69 -18.15 -15.12 10.96
N GLY A 70 -18.33 -13.81 11.09
CA GLY A 70 -18.41 -13.12 12.38
C GLY A 70 -17.07 -12.69 12.97
N LYS A 71 -15.97 -12.76 12.20
CA LYS A 71 -14.64 -12.35 12.67
C LYS A 71 -14.46 -10.83 12.65
N ASN A 72 -13.61 -10.34 13.54
CA ASN A 72 -13.10 -8.96 13.49
C ASN A 72 -11.93 -8.89 12.50
N VAL A 73 -12.21 -8.37 11.30
CA VAL A 73 -11.27 -8.42 10.17
C VAL A 73 -10.55 -7.10 9.98
N LEU A 74 -9.23 -7.12 10.09
CA LEU A 74 -8.34 -6.05 9.63
C LEU A 74 -7.85 -6.34 8.21
N GLN A 75 -8.26 -5.49 7.27
CA GLN A 75 -7.70 -5.40 5.92
C GLN A 75 -7.21 -3.96 5.71
N PRO A 76 -5.91 -3.67 5.91
CA PRO A 76 -5.36 -2.34 5.73
C PRO A 76 -4.83 -2.14 4.31
N MET A 77 -4.52 -0.88 3.99
CA MET A 77 -3.77 -0.51 2.80
C MET A 77 -2.80 0.62 3.13
N GLY A 78 -1.78 0.79 2.31
CA GLY A 78 -0.80 1.88 2.42
C GLY A 78 -0.01 2.02 1.14
N TRP A 79 1.13 2.71 1.23
CA TRP A 79 1.94 3.06 0.06
C TRP A 79 3.42 2.81 0.34
N ASP A 80 4.03 1.97 -0.49
CA ASP A 80 5.47 1.79 -0.50
C ASP A 80 6.13 2.92 -1.32
N ALA A 81 6.38 4.03 -0.66
CA ALA A 81 6.54 5.34 -1.28
C ALA A 81 8.00 5.85 -1.35
N PHE A 82 8.98 5.02 -1.02
CA PHE A 82 10.41 5.30 -1.22
C PHE A 82 10.99 4.48 -2.37
N GLY A 83 12.23 4.80 -2.76
CA GLY A 83 13.03 4.01 -3.67
C GLY A 83 13.00 4.45 -5.13
N LEU A 84 13.78 3.72 -5.94
CA LEU A 84 14.05 4.04 -7.34
C LEU A 84 12.80 4.16 -8.22
N PRO A 85 11.71 3.37 -8.06
CA PRO A 85 10.54 3.51 -8.92
C PRO A 85 9.92 4.92 -8.86
N ALA A 86 9.76 5.48 -7.65
CA ALA A 86 9.20 6.80 -7.47
C ALA A 86 10.17 7.91 -7.90
N GLU A 87 11.45 7.74 -7.61
CA GLU A 87 12.51 8.68 -8.02
C GLU A 87 12.65 8.76 -9.55
N ASN A 88 12.77 7.61 -10.22
CA ASN A 88 12.94 7.54 -11.68
C ASN A 88 11.74 8.13 -12.42
N ALA A 89 10.53 7.86 -11.93
CA ALA A 89 9.33 8.39 -12.55
C ALA A 89 9.19 9.91 -12.32
N ALA A 90 9.58 10.43 -11.16
CA ALA A 90 9.63 11.86 -10.90
C ALA A 90 10.66 12.57 -11.80
N ILE A 91 11.86 11.99 -11.97
CA ILE A 91 12.89 12.49 -12.90
C ILE A 91 12.36 12.52 -14.33
N LYS A 92 11.76 11.42 -14.81
CA LYS A 92 11.21 11.33 -16.18
C LYS A 92 10.13 12.39 -16.46
N ASN A 93 9.36 12.76 -15.45
CA ASN A 93 8.29 13.75 -15.57
C ASN A 93 8.72 15.17 -15.14
N ASN A 94 10.00 15.37 -14.80
CA ASN A 94 10.58 16.64 -14.38
C ASN A 94 9.81 17.30 -13.22
N VAL A 95 9.46 16.51 -12.21
CA VAL A 95 8.73 16.95 -11.01
C VAL A 95 9.44 16.51 -9.74
N PRO A 96 9.30 17.23 -8.61
CA PRO A 96 9.85 16.78 -7.33
C PRO A 96 9.27 15.42 -6.92
N PRO A 97 10.09 14.45 -6.47
CA PRO A 97 9.63 13.10 -6.10
C PRO A 97 8.51 13.09 -5.07
N ALA A 98 8.59 13.95 -4.04
CA ALA A 98 7.55 14.06 -3.03
C ALA A 98 6.19 14.45 -3.64
N LYS A 99 6.18 15.49 -4.49
CA LYS A 99 4.95 15.96 -5.15
C LYS A 99 4.33 14.86 -6.01
N TRP A 100 5.16 14.22 -6.85
CA TRP A 100 4.71 13.13 -7.71
C TRP A 100 4.15 11.94 -6.93
N THR A 101 4.80 11.60 -5.82
CA THR A 101 4.40 10.49 -4.95
C THR A 101 3.03 10.75 -4.33
N TYR A 102 2.82 11.93 -3.74
CA TYR A 102 1.53 12.25 -3.11
C TYR A 102 0.39 12.35 -4.13
N GLU A 103 0.62 12.96 -5.31
CA GLU A 103 -0.39 13.03 -6.36
C GLU A 103 -0.81 11.63 -6.85
N ASN A 104 0.13 10.69 -6.97
CA ASN A 104 -0.19 9.32 -7.34
C ASN A 104 -0.85 8.53 -6.22
N ILE A 105 -0.46 8.76 -4.97
CA ILE A 105 -1.13 8.18 -3.80
C ILE A 105 -2.60 8.56 -3.83
N ASP A 106 -2.91 9.85 -4.01
CA ASP A 106 -4.30 10.32 -4.05
C ASP A 106 -5.08 9.69 -5.20
N TYR A 107 -4.50 9.69 -6.41
CA TYR A 107 -5.13 9.09 -7.57
C TYR A 107 -5.40 7.58 -7.39
N MET A 108 -4.41 6.84 -6.92
CA MET A 108 -4.53 5.39 -6.72
C MET A 108 -5.48 5.06 -5.57
N ARG A 109 -5.56 5.90 -4.53
CA ARG A 109 -6.54 5.75 -3.44
C ARG A 109 -7.95 5.79 -3.99
N ASP A 110 -8.24 6.76 -4.84
CA ASP A 110 -9.56 6.91 -5.46
C ASP A 110 -9.88 5.70 -6.34
N GLN A 111 -8.93 5.21 -7.15
CA GLN A 111 -9.14 3.98 -7.92
C GLN A 111 -9.43 2.75 -7.04
N LEU A 112 -8.76 2.62 -5.89
CA LEU A 112 -9.01 1.51 -4.95
C LEU A 112 -10.39 1.62 -4.28
N LYS A 113 -10.84 2.85 -3.98
CA LYS A 113 -12.18 3.12 -3.45
C LYS A 113 -13.27 2.85 -4.50
N GLU A 114 -13.06 3.27 -5.75
CA GLU A 114 -13.95 2.99 -6.89
C GLU A 114 -14.11 1.48 -7.14
N LEU A 115 -13.07 0.68 -6.89
CA LEU A 115 -13.15 -0.79 -6.96
C LEU A 115 -13.88 -1.43 -5.76
N GLY A 116 -14.24 -0.64 -4.74
CA GLY A 116 -15.03 -1.11 -3.61
C GLY A 116 -14.31 -2.05 -2.65
N PHE A 117 -12.97 -2.01 -2.59
CA PHE A 117 -12.23 -2.82 -1.62
C PHE A 117 -12.49 -2.35 -0.19
N GLY A 118 -12.78 -3.29 0.70
CA GLY A 118 -13.16 -3.05 2.09
C GLY A 118 -11.97 -2.77 3.00
N TYR A 119 -11.19 -1.75 2.66
CA TYR A 119 -10.03 -1.33 3.46
C TYR A 119 -10.44 -0.49 4.68
N ASP A 120 -9.73 -0.68 5.79
CA ASP A 120 -9.73 0.24 6.92
C ASP A 120 -8.80 1.42 6.62
N TRP A 121 -9.33 2.45 5.92
CA TRP A 121 -8.59 3.66 5.55
C TRP A 121 -8.13 4.50 6.75
N SER A 122 -8.65 4.26 7.96
CA SER A 122 -8.15 4.93 9.17
C SER A 122 -6.73 4.49 9.54
N ARG A 123 -6.26 3.37 8.97
CA ARG A 123 -4.92 2.79 9.17
C ARG A 123 -4.01 2.98 7.96
N GLU A 124 -4.36 3.90 7.06
CA GLU A 124 -3.53 4.24 5.90
C GLU A 124 -2.16 4.76 6.32
N LEU A 125 -1.12 4.31 5.62
CA LEU A 125 0.26 4.72 5.85
C LEU A 125 0.99 4.94 4.53
N ALA A 126 1.97 5.85 4.52
CA ALA A 126 2.91 6.03 3.43
C ALA A 126 4.33 5.96 4.00
N THR A 127 5.17 5.08 3.46
CA THR A 127 6.52 4.85 4.01
C THR A 127 7.42 6.08 3.93
N CYS A 128 7.13 7.00 3.01
CA CYS A 128 7.84 8.27 2.86
C CYS A 128 7.54 9.31 3.95
N HIS A 129 6.52 9.10 4.79
CA HIS A 129 6.14 10.05 5.83
C HIS A 129 7.10 9.97 7.04
N PRO A 130 7.56 11.11 7.62
CA PRO A 130 8.45 11.11 8.78
C PRO A 130 7.91 10.37 10.00
N ASP A 131 6.60 10.41 10.21
CA ASP A 131 5.97 9.65 11.31
C ASP A 131 6.01 8.14 11.13
N TYR A 132 6.28 7.67 9.91
CA TYR A 132 6.53 6.26 9.61
C TYR A 132 8.02 5.94 9.71
N TYR A 133 8.87 6.56 8.87
CA TYR A 133 10.28 6.14 8.75
C TYR A 133 11.12 6.43 10.00
N LYS A 134 10.66 7.28 10.94
CA LYS A 134 11.34 7.46 12.23
C LYS A 134 11.50 6.14 12.99
N TRP A 135 10.59 5.19 12.77
CA TRP A 135 10.61 3.88 13.45
C TRP A 135 11.66 2.93 12.87
N GLU A 136 11.87 2.92 11.55
CA GLU A 136 12.96 2.13 10.94
C GLU A 136 14.33 2.73 11.28
N GLN A 137 14.45 4.07 11.31
CA GLN A 137 15.68 4.74 11.76
C GLN A 137 15.97 4.39 13.22
N TRP A 138 14.95 4.46 14.09
CA TRP A 138 15.08 4.05 15.48
C TRP A 138 15.50 2.59 15.61
N LEU A 139 14.84 1.66 14.90
CA LEU A 139 15.18 0.23 14.94
C LEU A 139 16.61 -0.02 14.44
N PHE A 140 17.03 0.65 13.37
CA PHE A 140 18.39 0.58 12.86
C PHE A 140 19.42 0.97 13.93
N THR A 141 19.18 2.07 14.68
CA THR A 141 20.07 2.45 15.79
C THR A 141 20.13 1.40 16.89
N ARG A 142 19.00 0.77 17.24
CA ARG A 142 18.97 -0.30 18.24
C ARG A 142 19.76 -1.52 17.78
N LEU A 143 19.65 -1.90 16.50
CA LEU A 143 20.39 -3.02 15.93
C LEU A 143 21.90 -2.72 15.84
N PHE A 144 22.26 -1.48 15.51
CA PHE A 144 23.65 -1.01 15.52
C PHE A 144 24.28 -1.07 16.91
N GLU A 145 23.59 -0.56 17.94
CA GLU A 145 24.07 -0.63 19.33
C GLU A 145 24.23 -2.07 19.84
N LYS A 146 23.42 -3.01 19.35
CA LYS A 146 23.53 -4.44 19.67
C LYS A 146 24.59 -5.18 18.85
N GLY A 147 25.34 -4.50 17.99
CA GLY A 147 26.35 -5.10 17.13
C GLY A 147 25.78 -5.96 15.98
N MET A 148 24.48 -5.85 15.70
CA MET A 148 23.83 -6.55 14.57
C MET A 148 23.96 -5.78 13.25
N VAL A 149 24.28 -4.49 13.32
CA VAL A 149 24.64 -3.67 12.16
C VAL A 149 26.05 -3.15 12.36
N TYR A 150 26.89 -3.30 11.35
CA TYR A 150 28.29 -2.85 11.36
C TYR A 150 28.70 -2.40 9.96
N LYS A 151 29.82 -1.67 9.88
CA LYS A 151 30.38 -1.18 8.62
C LYS A 151 31.51 -2.08 8.16
N GLN A 152 31.41 -2.59 6.92
CA GLN A 152 32.46 -3.36 6.26
C GLN A 152 32.48 -2.99 4.76
N THR A 153 33.63 -3.13 4.11
CA THR A 153 33.72 -3.06 2.65
C THR A 153 33.16 -4.34 2.02
N ALA A 154 32.24 -4.19 1.07
CA ALA A 154 31.67 -5.28 0.28
C ALA A 154 31.67 -4.92 -1.21
N PRO A 155 31.77 -5.90 -2.13
CA PRO A 155 31.56 -5.66 -3.55
C PRO A 155 30.12 -5.21 -3.81
N VAL A 156 29.93 -4.40 -4.85
CA VAL A 156 28.63 -3.85 -5.26
C VAL A 156 28.46 -3.97 -6.77
N ASN A 157 27.21 -4.10 -7.22
CA ASN A 157 26.88 -4.00 -8.65
C ASN A 157 26.72 -2.53 -9.01
N TRP A 158 27.65 -1.98 -9.78
CA TRP A 158 27.60 -0.58 -10.21
C TRP A 158 26.96 -0.47 -11.59
N CYS A 159 25.87 0.28 -11.72
CA CYS A 159 25.28 0.62 -13.01
C CYS A 159 25.88 1.95 -13.52
N PRO A 160 26.74 1.95 -14.56
CA PRO A 160 27.36 3.17 -15.06
C PRO A 160 26.37 4.08 -15.82
N ASN A 161 25.23 3.55 -16.27
CA ASN A 161 24.19 4.33 -16.93
C ASN A 161 23.37 5.13 -15.92
N ASP A 162 22.94 4.47 -14.84
CA ASP A 162 22.06 5.06 -13.82
C ASP A 162 22.86 5.73 -12.70
N MET A 163 24.18 5.60 -12.72
CA MET A 163 25.12 6.16 -11.75
C MET A 163 24.76 5.79 -10.30
N THR A 164 24.31 4.55 -10.10
CA THR A 164 23.85 4.03 -8.80
C THR A 164 24.30 2.58 -8.57
N VAL A 165 24.28 2.17 -7.31
CA VAL A 165 24.49 0.77 -6.90
C VAL A 165 23.16 0.03 -7.01
N LEU A 166 23.20 -1.17 -7.59
CA LEU A 166 22.05 -2.08 -7.72
C LEU A 166 22.19 -3.28 -6.77
N ALA A 167 21.06 -3.72 -6.23
CA ALA A 167 20.98 -5.00 -5.54
C ALA A 167 21.16 -6.16 -6.54
N ASN A 168 21.51 -7.35 -6.06
CA ASN A 168 21.67 -8.52 -6.93
C ASN A 168 20.36 -8.85 -7.66
N GLU A 169 19.23 -8.66 -7.01
CA GLU A 169 17.89 -8.90 -7.54
C GLU A 169 17.48 -7.91 -8.64
N GLN A 170 18.23 -6.82 -8.82
CA GLN A 170 18.02 -5.82 -9.87
C GLN A 170 18.90 -6.05 -11.10
N VAL A 171 19.83 -7.01 -11.05
CA VAL A 171 20.68 -7.38 -12.18
C VAL A 171 20.05 -8.57 -12.89
N ILE A 172 19.68 -8.38 -14.17
CA ILE A 172 19.18 -9.44 -15.05
C ILE A 172 20.26 -9.69 -16.10
N ASP A 173 20.76 -10.92 -16.17
CA ASP A 173 21.74 -11.38 -17.17
C ASP A 173 21.19 -11.41 -18.60
#